data_AF-A0A8J7I1X0-F1
#
_entry.id   AF-A0A8J7I1X0-F1
#
_cell.length_a   1.000
_cell.length_b   1.000
_cell.length_c   1.000
_cell.angle_alpha   90.00
_cell.angle_beta   90.00
_cell.angle_gamma   90.00
#
_symmetry.space_group_name_H-M   'P 1'
#
loop_
_entity.id
_entity.type
_entity.pdbx_description
1 polymer ?
#
loop_
_entity_poly.entity_id
_entity_poly.type
_entity_poly.pdbx_seq_one_letter_code
_entity_poly.pdbx_strand_id
1 'polypeptide(L)'
;MSPLEVVRRQLTVIEVNSLAGMYPEHPKKRTAQPTAERLLRAFSNITLTIIEARGQRFGYVPPLNPLQQEIISLLGLLPDIYSNLVDNSS
;
A
#
# COMPACT_ATOMS: atom_id res chain seq x y z
N MET A 1 12.92 12.57 4.59
CA MET A 1 11.74 12.33 5.44
C MET A 1 11.32 10.89 5.21
N SER A 2 11.15 10.09 6.26
CA SER A 2 10.80 8.67 6.11
C SER A 2 9.32 8.50 5.69
N PRO A 3 8.94 7.38 5.05
CA PRO A 3 7.55 7.11 4.66
C PRO A 3 6.56 7.17 5.83
N LEU A 4 6.99 6.73 7.02
CA LEU A 4 6.16 6.81 8.24
C LEU A 4 5.86 8.27 8.64
N GLU A 5 6.85 9.14 8.60
CA GLU A 5 6.69 10.55 8.98
C GLU A 5 5.76 11.29 8.01
N VAL A 6 5.85 10.97 6.71
CA VAL A 6 4.95 11.52 5.68
C VAL A 6 3.50 11.13 6.00
N VAL A 7 3.23 9.84 6.26
CA VAL A 7 1.88 9.35 6.56
C VAL A 7 1.33 9.98 7.84
N ARG A 8 2.10 10.04 8.92
CA ARG A 8 1.66 10.66 10.18
C ARG A 8 1.35 12.14 10.02
N ARG A 9 2.18 12.87 9.26
CA ARG A 9 1.94 14.28 8.93
C ARG A 9 0.66 14.44 8.14
N GLN A 10 0.46 13.64 7.10
CA GLN A 10 -0.72 13.71 6.23
C GLN A 10 -2.01 13.34 6.97
N LEU A 11 -1.97 12.39 7.90
CA LEU A 11 -3.13 12.10 8.78
C LEU A 11 -3.57 13.28 9.65
N THR A 12 -2.65 14.19 9.96
CA THR A 12 -2.93 15.42 10.73
C THR A 12 -3.40 16.56 9.83
N VAL A 13 -2.97 16.59 8.57
CA VAL A 13 -3.26 17.68 7.61
C VAL A 13 -4.58 17.48 6.87
N ILE A 14 -4.97 16.25 6.56
CA ILE A 14 -6.09 15.95 5.63
C ILE A 14 -7.40 15.58 6.36
N GLU A 15 -7.56 15.88 7.65
CA GLU A 15 -8.75 15.55 8.49
C GLU A 15 -9.20 14.06 8.51
N VAL A 16 -8.48 13.14 7.87
CA VAL A 16 -8.73 11.68 7.93
C VAL A 16 -8.64 11.17 9.38
N ASN A 17 -7.81 11.83 10.20
CA ASN A 17 -7.60 11.64 11.64
C ASN A 17 -7.08 10.25 12.06
N SER A 18 -7.34 9.18 11.32
CA SER A 18 -6.92 7.81 11.66
C SER A 18 -7.11 6.80 10.54
N LEU A 19 -6.24 5.79 10.47
CA LEU A 19 -6.34 4.64 9.57
C LEU A 19 -7.04 3.47 10.24
N ALA A 20 -7.99 2.83 9.55
CA ALA A 20 -8.59 1.54 9.93
C ALA A 20 -7.80 0.36 9.35
N GLY A 21 -8.16 -0.89 9.67
CA GLY A 21 -7.61 -2.08 9.00
C GLY A 21 -6.15 -2.43 9.35
N MET A 22 -5.46 -1.63 10.16
CA MET A 22 -4.07 -1.86 10.58
C MET A 22 -3.90 -3.05 11.54
N TYR A 23 -5.01 -3.62 12.02
CA TYR A 23 -5.04 -4.76 12.94
C TYR A 23 -5.91 -5.86 12.32
N PRO A 24 -5.33 -6.95 11.79
CA PRO A 24 -6.12 -8.04 11.19
C PRO A 24 -7.15 -8.65 12.14
N GLU A 25 -6.78 -8.76 13.43
CA GLU A 25 -7.63 -9.30 14.49
C GLU A 25 -8.74 -8.31 14.92
N HIS A 26 -8.54 -7.02 14.65
CA HIS A 26 -9.48 -5.94 14.97
C HIS A 26 -9.57 -4.95 13.81
N PRO A 27 -10.15 -5.35 12.66
CA PRO A 27 -10.07 -4.57 11.42
C PRO A 27 -10.77 -3.20 11.51
N LYS A 28 -11.71 -3.05 12.44
CA LYS A 28 -12.40 -1.79 12.72
C LYS A 28 -11.59 -0.83 13.61
N LYS A 29 -10.51 -1.31 14.25
CA LYS A 29 -9.67 -0.48 15.12
C LYS A 29 -8.93 0.55 14.28
N ARG A 30 -9.12 1.81 14.65
CA ARG A 30 -8.48 2.96 14.01
C ARG A 30 -7.26 3.43 14.79
N THR A 31 -6.25 3.98 14.11
CA THR A 31 -5.09 4.62 14.74
C THR A 31 -4.66 5.88 14.01
N ALA A 32 -4.43 6.95 14.77
CA ALA A 32 -3.84 8.21 14.30
C ALA A 32 -2.30 8.17 14.28
N GLN A 33 -1.70 7.20 14.97
CA GLN A 33 -0.26 7.04 15.11
C GLN A 33 0.15 5.62 14.72
N PRO A 34 0.14 5.30 13.42
CA PRO A 34 0.70 4.04 12.96
C PRO A 34 2.19 3.96 13.32
N THR A 35 2.70 2.75 13.52
CA THR A 35 4.15 2.49 13.61
C THR A 35 4.68 2.09 12.24
N ALA A 36 5.99 2.26 12.01
CA ALA A 36 6.63 1.85 10.75
C ALA A 36 6.35 0.38 10.43
N GLU A 37 6.55 -0.50 11.41
CA GLU A 37 6.29 -1.93 11.26
C GLU A 37 4.85 -2.24 10.86
N ARG A 38 3.86 -1.56 11.44
CA ARG A 38 2.44 -1.79 11.10
C ARG A 38 2.10 -1.29 9.71
N LEU A 39 2.66 -0.15 9.33
CA LEU A 39 2.52 0.40 7.99
C LEU A 39 3.11 -0.56 6.96
N LEU A 40 4.30 -1.10 7.21
CA LEU A 40 4.91 -2.13 6.36
C LEU A 40 4.11 -3.44 6.33
N ARG A 41 3.54 -3.85 7.47
CA ARG A 41 2.76 -5.09 7.57
C ARG A 41 1.48 -5.05 6.74
N ALA A 42 0.92 -3.87 6.47
CA ALA A 42 -0.21 -3.71 5.55
C ALA A 42 0.12 -4.15 4.10
N PHE A 43 1.41 -4.23 3.75
CA PHE A 43 1.92 -4.64 2.44
C PHE A 43 2.53 -6.05 2.45
N SER A 44 2.38 -6.85 3.51
CA SER A 44 3.04 -8.17 3.61
C SER A 44 2.54 -9.22 2.59
N ASN A 45 1.35 -9.03 2.00
CA ASN A 45 0.73 -10.00 1.07
C ASN A 45 0.68 -9.47 -0.37
N ILE A 46 1.72 -8.73 -0.76
CA ILE A 46 1.87 -8.14 -2.07
C ILE A 46 2.91 -8.96 -2.84
N THR A 47 2.58 -9.36 -4.07
CA THR A 47 3.43 -10.23 -4.88
C THR A 47 3.37 -9.79 -6.33
N LEU A 48 4.53 -9.70 -6.99
CA LEU A 48 4.64 -9.58 -8.43
C LEU A 48 4.98 -10.97 -8.99
N THR A 49 4.11 -11.50 -9.83
CA THR A 49 4.33 -12.77 -10.54
C THR A 49 4.70 -12.47 -11.98
N ILE A 50 5.85 -12.94 -12.42
CA ILE A 50 6.27 -12.92 -13.82
C ILE A 50 6.10 -14.33 -14.39
N ILE A 51 5.38 -14.44 -15.50
CA ILE A 51 5.07 -15.69 -16.19
C ILE A 51 5.71 -15.62 -17.57
N GLU A 52 6.59 -16.57 -17.87
CA GLU A 52 7.18 -16.73 -19.19
C GLU A 52 6.61 -17.98 -19.86
N ALA A 53 5.89 -17.79 -20.97
CA ALA A 53 5.23 -18.89 -21.68
C ALA A 53 5.24 -18.65 -23.19
N ARG A 54 5.67 -19.66 -23.96
CA ARG A 54 5.68 -19.65 -25.44
C ARG A 54 6.35 -18.40 -26.05
N GLY A 55 7.44 -17.93 -25.45
CA GLY A 55 8.17 -16.74 -25.89
C GLY A 55 7.51 -15.40 -25.54
N GLN A 56 6.42 -15.42 -24.76
CA GLN A 56 5.76 -14.23 -24.24
C GLN A 56 5.98 -14.11 -22.73
N ARG A 57 6.09 -12.87 -22.25
CA ARG A 57 6.27 -12.54 -20.83
C ARG A 57 5.03 -11.78 -20.34
N PHE A 58 4.45 -12.23 -19.24
CA PHE A 58 3.28 -11.63 -18.60
C PHE A 58 3.61 -11.30 -17.15
N GLY A 59 3.17 -10.14 -16.67
CA GLY A 59 3.22 -9.82 -15.25
C GLY A 59 1.83 -9.81 -14.63
N TYR A 60 1.75 -10.18 -13.36
CA TYR A 60 0.54 -10.11 -12.56
C TYR A 60 0.85 -9.55 -11.18
N VAL A 61 0.03 -8.61 -10.74
CA VAL A 61 0.04 -8.10 -9.36
C VAL A 61 -1.39 -8.16 -8.83
N PRO A 62 -1.62 -8.70 -7.62
CA PRO A 62 -2.93 -8.61 -6.97
C PRO A 62 -3.38 -7.16 -6.84
N PRO A 63 -4.67 -6.84 -7.02
CA PRO A 63 -5.14 -5.48 -6.82
C PRO A 63 -4.92 -5.04 -5.37
N LEU A 64 -4.57 -3.77 -5.19
CA LEU A 64 -4.41 -3.19 -3.86
C LEU A 64 -5.76 -3.16 -3.13
N ASN A 65 -5.77 -3.57 -1.87
CA ASN A 65 -6.94 -3.44 -1.03
C ASN A 65 -7.16 -1.97 -0.59
N PRO A 66 -8.34 -1.61 -0.06
CA PRO A 66 -8.64 -0.22 0.30
C PRO A 66 -7.64 0.43 1.27
N LEU A 67 -7.15 -0.33 2.25
CA LEU A 67 -6.15 0.18 3.20
C LEU A 67 -4.83 0.50 2.51
N GLN A 68 -4.38 -0.37 1.61
CA GLN A 68 -3.14 -0.15 0.85
C GLN A 68 -3.25 1.07 -0.06
N GLN A 69 -4.39 1.25 -0.74
CA GLN A 69 -4.67 2.43 -1.57
C GLN A 69 -4.68 3.72 -0.74
N GLU A 70 -5.27 3.68 0.46
CA GLU A 70 -5.31 4.82 1.39
C GLU A 70 -3.89 5.17 1.87
N ILE A 71 -3.06 4.19 2.21
CA ILE A 71 -1.65 4.43 2.60
C ILE A 71 -0.84 5.03 1.44
N ILE A 72 -0.99 4.52 0.21
CA ILE A 72 -0.30 5.07 -0.98
C ILE A 72 -0.74 6.52 -1.23
N SER A 73 -2.03 6.81 -1.11
CA SER A 73 -2.57 8.16 -1.26
C SER A 73 -2.01 9.11 -0.19
N LEU A 74 -1.92 8.66 1.06
CA LEU A 74 -1.28 9.42 2.16
C LEU A 74 0.22 9.63 1.96
N LEU A 75 0.89 8.83 1.14
CA LEU A 75 2.28 9.06 0.75
C LEU A 75 2.40 10.07 -0.40
N GLY A 76 1.28 10.56 -0.95
CA GLY A 76 1.25 11.44 -2.13
C GLY A 76 1.56 10.71 -3.43
N LEU A 77 1.39 9.39 -3.45
CA LEU A 77 1.63 8.55 -4.60
C LEU A 77 0.29 8.17 -5.26
N LEU A 78 0.32 7.95 -6.57
CA LEU A 78 -0.86 7.45 -7.27
C LEU A 78 -0.95 5.92 -7.13
N PRO A 79 -2.14 5.33 -6.88
CA PRO A 79 -2.31 3.87 -6.72
C PRO A 79 -1.82 3.05 -7.91
N ASP A 80 -1.89 3.60 -9.13
CA ASP A 80 -1.41 2.96 -10.35
C ASP A 80 0.11 2.74 -10.36
N ILE A 81 0.89 3.37 -9.46
CA ILE A 81 2.31 3.04 -9.29
C ILE A 81 2.53 1.54 -9.06
N TYR A 82 1.56 0.88 -8.43
CA TYR A 82 1.60 -0.53 -8.13
C TYR A 82 1.11 -1.40 -9.31
N SER A 83 0.06 -0.96 -10.03
CA SER A 83 -0.43 -1.67 -11.22
C SER A 83 0.57 -1.60 -12.38
N ASN A 84 1.25 -0.47 -12.54
CA ASN A 84 2.28 -0.24 -13.55
C ASN A 84 3.58 -1.03 -13.29
N LEU A 85 3.69 -1.75 -12.16
CA LEU A 85 4.82 -2.65 -11.92
C LEU A 85 4.89 -3.77 -12.96
N VAL A 86 3.74 -4.20 -13.51
CA VAL A 86 3.69 -5.19 -14.59
C VAL A 86 4.41 -4.66 -15.83
N ASP A 87 4.07 -3.43 -16.24
CA ASP A 87 4.59 -2.85 -17.47
C ASP A 87 6.09 -2.56 -17.39
N ASN A 88 6.56 -2.06 -16.24
CA ASN A 88 7.96 -1.71 -16.01
C ASN A 88 8.89 -2.90 -15.73
N SER A 89 8.33 -4.10 -15.54
CA SER A 89 9.11 -5.33 -15.29
C SER A 89 9.40 -6.12 -16.57
N SER A 90 9.05 -5.57 -17.74
CA SER A 90 9.18 -6.20 -19.06
C SER A 90 10.61 -6.22 -19.58
#